data_AF-A0A3Q9RMC1-F1
#
_entry.id   AF-A0A3Q9RMC1-F1
#
_cell.length_a   1.000
_cell.length_b   1.000
_cell.length_c   1.000
_cell.angle_alpha   90.00
_cell.angle_beta   90.00
_cell.angle_gamma   90.00
#
_symmetry.space_group_name_H-M   'P 1'
#
loop_
_entity.id
_entity.type
_entity.pdbx_description
1 polymer ?
#
loop_
_entity_poly.entity_id
_entity_poly.type
_entity_poly.pdbx_seq_one_letter_code
_entity_poly.pdbx_strand_id
1 'polypeptide(L)' 'MKHVVIGLFLYFPDDKSEYIPAAISCAIFLLAAIFTMRFIIRYSKKEELKTKQLEERIAQQQNKAKNDTFS' A
#
# COMPACT_ATOMS: atom_id res chain seq x y z
N MET A 1 -38.35 -20.59 -18.22
CA MET A 1 -37.10 -20.45 -17.43
C MET A 1 -35.95 -20.35 -18.43
N LYS A 2 -35.56 -19.13 -18.81
CA LYS A 2 -34.53 -18.89 -19.84
C LYS A 2 -33.18 -18.80 -19.14
N HIS A 3 -32.26 -19.67 -19.56
CA HIS A 3 -30.92 -19.82 -19.01
C HIS A 3 -30.17 -18.48 -19.04
N VAL A 4 -29.56 -18.14 -17.90
CA VAL A 4 -28.79 -16.91 -17.71
C VAL A 4 -27.61 -16.90 -18.67
N VAL A 5 -27.53 -15.84 -19.45
CA VAL A 5 -26.47 -15.53 -20.39
C VAL A 5 -25.15 -15.40 -19.63
N ILE A 6 -24.33 -16.45 -19.66
CA ILE A 6 -22.90 -16.42 -19.27
C ILE A 6 -22.00 -16.09 -20.49
N GLY A 7 -22.55 -15.32 -21.44
CA GLY A 7 -21.85 -14.76 -22.59
C GLY A 7 -20.99 -13.53 -22.24
N LEU A 8 -20.22 -13.59 -21.16
CA LEU A 8 -19.13 -12.64 -20.92
C LEU A 8 -17.88 -13.14 -21.64
N PHE A 9 -17.91 -13.06 -22.97
CA PHE A 9 -16.77 -12.61 -23.77
C PHE A 9 -15.40 -13.25 -23.50
N LEU A 10 -15.32 -14.55 -23.20
CA LEU A 10 -14.08 -15.31 -23.34
C LEU A 10 -13.91 -15.74 -24.81
N TYR A 11 -14.10 -14.81 -25.76
CA TYR A 11 -13.64 -15.02 -27.13
C TYR A 11 -12.15 -14.77 -27.10
N PHE A 12 -11.39 -15.84 -27.19
CA PHE A 12 -9.96 -15.71 -27.30
C PHE A 12 -9.62 -15.40 -28.78
N PRO A 13 -9.18 -14.18 -29.15
CA PRO A 13 -8.69 -13.93 -30.50
C PRO A 13 -7.62 -14.96 -30.90
N ASP A 14 -7.81 -15.54 -32.07
CA ASP A 14 -6.95 -16.58 -32.65
C ASP A 14 -5.51 -16.07 -32.84
N ASP A 15 -5.36 -14.75 -32.97
CA ASP A 15 -4.08 -14.07 -33.15
C ASP A 15 -3.57 -13.46 -31.83
N LYS A 16 -2.42 -13.97 -31.35
CA LYS A 16 -1.78 -13.57 -30.07
C LYS A 16 -1.53 -12.06 -29.96
N SER A 17 -1.47 -11.38 -31.10
CA SER A 17 -1.27 -9.93 -31.23
C SER A 17 -2.29 -9.09 -30.46
N GLU A 18 -3.53 -9.58 -30.29
CA GLU A 18 -4.59 -8.83 -29.61
C GLU A 18 -4.47 -8.86 -28.06
N TYR A 19 -3.75 -9.83 -27.47
CA TYR A 19 -3.53 -9.87 -26.01
C TYR A 19 -2.28 -9.15 -25.55
N ILE A 20 -1.32 -8.93 -26.44
CA ILE A 20 -0.07 -8.19 -26.15
C ILE A 20 -0.38 -6.85 -25.46
N PRO A 21 -1.31 -6.00 -25.95
CA PRO A 21 -1.63 -4.74 -25.26
C PRO A 21 -2.24 -4.95 -23.87
N ALA A 22 -3.05 -5.99 -23.66
CA ALA A 22 -3.60 -6.32 -22.34
C ALA A 22 -2.54 -6.82 -21.36
N ALA A 23 -1.58 -7.63 -21.83
CA ALA A 23 -0.47 -8.11 -21.02
C ALA A 23 0.46 -6.96 -20.60
N ILE A 24 0.73 -6.02 -21.52
CA ILE A 24 1.54 -4.83 -21.23
C ILE A 24 0.85 -3.94 -20.21
N SER A 25 -0.45 -3.66 -20.37
CA SER A 25 -1.18 -2.83 -19.41
C SER A 25 -1.23 -3.48 -18.03
N CYS A 26 -1.51 -4.79 -17.95
CA CYS A 26 -1.43 -5.55 -16.70
C CYS A 26 -0.04 -5.48 -16.06
N ALA A 27 1.03 -5.63 -16.84
CA ALA A 27 2.39 -5.55 -16.34
C ALA A 27 2.71 -4.16 -15.79
N ILE A 28 2.32 -3.09 -16.49
CA ILE A 28 2.51 -1.71 -16.04
C ILE A 28 1.76 -1.46 -14.73
N PHE A 29 0.50 -1.86 -14.64
CA PHE A 29 -0.29 -1.72 -13.42
C PHE A 29 0.29 -2.51 -12.24
N LEU A 30 0.74 -3.74 -12.50
CA LEU A 30 1.38 -4.57 -11.48
C LEU A 30 2.67 -3.91 -10.95
N LEU A 31 3.53 -3.45 -11.86
CA LEU A 31 4.75 -2.74 -11.50
C LEU A 31 4.41 -1.46 -10.71
N ALA A 32 3.47 -0.66 -11.19
CA ALA A 32 3.03 0.55 -10.50
C ALA A 32 2.49 0.25 -9.10
N ALA A 33 1.67 -0.79 -8.92
CA ALA A 33 1.14 -1.18 -7.61
C ALA A 33 2.26 -1.59 -6.64
N ILE A 34 3.23 -2.39 -7.10
CA ILE A 34 4.39 -2.79 -6.30
C ILE A 34 5.22 -1.56 -5.91
N PHE A 35 5.46 -0.65 -6.86
CA PHE A 35 6.20 0.58 -6.61
C PHE A 35 5.49 1.49 -5.62
N THR A 36 4.19 1.73 -5.80
CA THR A 36 3.38 2.55 -4.90
C THR A 36 3.36 1.96 -3.49
N MET A 37 3.13 0.65 -3.35
CA MET A 37 3.15 -0.02 -2.04
C MET A 37 4.51 0.14 -1.36
N ARG A 38 5.62 -0.06 -2.10
CA ARG A 38 6.98 0.16 -1.55
C ARG A 38 7.23 1.62 -1.17
N PHE A 39 6.75 2.56 -1.96
CA PHE A 39 6.89 3.99 -1.69
C PHE A 39 6.17 4.39 -0.41
N ILE A 40 4.91 3.97 -0.24
CA ILE A 40 4.09 4.24 0.95
C ILE A 40 4.77 3.69 2.21
N ILE A 41 5.23 2.42 2.19
CA ILE A 41 5.90 1.81 3.34
C ILE A 41 7.18 2.57 3.70
N ARG A 42 7.97 2.99 2.70
CA ARG A 42 9.21 3.72 2.93
C ARG A 42 8.96 5.12 3.50
N TYR A 43 7.90 5.78 3.07
CA TYR A 43 7.51 7.08 3.60
C TYR A 43 6.99 6.96 5.03
N SER A 44 6.08 6.01 5.29
CA SER A 44 5.50 5.75 6.61
C SER A 44 6.55 5.41 7.67
N LYS A 45 7.58 4.60 7.33
CA LYS A 45 8.69 4.30 8.26
C LYS A 45 9.48 5.55 8.71
N LYS A 46 9.58 6.58 7.85
CA LYS A 46 10.25 7.83 8.22
C LYS A 46 9.40 8.66 9.18
N GLU A 47 8.09 8.62 9.02
CA GLU A 47 7.15 9.29 9.92
C GLU A 47 7.09 8.58 11.27
N GLU A 48 7.00 7.25 11.27
CA GLU A 48 6.99 6.44 12.49
C GLU A 48 8.22 6.70 13.36
N LEU A 49 9.42 6.81 12.76
CA LEU A 49 10.65 7.10 13.49
C LEU A 49 10.60 8.48 14.17
N LYS A 50 10.04 9.50 13.51
CA LYS A 50 9.90 10.83 14.08
C LYS A 50 8.89 10.84 15.24
N THR A 51 7.77 10.14 15.09
CA THR A 51 6.76 10.01 16.13
C THR A 51 7.33 9.31 17.37
N LYS A 52 8.07 8.22 17.20
CA LYS A 52 8.71 7.48 18.32
C LYS A 52 9.66 8.36 19.13
N GLN A 53 10.49 9.17 18.45
CA GLN A 53 11.39 10.09 19.15
C GLN A 53 10.63 11.17 19.92
N LEU A 54 9.49 11.63 19.41
CA LEU A 54 8.65 12.61 20.10
C LEU A 54 7.98 11.99 21.34
N GLU A 55 7.45 10.76 21.22
CA GLU A 55 6.87 10.02 22.33
C GLU A 55 7.88 9.78 23.46
N GLU A 56 9.12 9.38 23.13
CA GLU A 56 10.19 9.21 24.12
C GLU A 56 10.53 10.52 24.84
N ARG A 57 10.61 11.64 24.12
CA ARG A 57 10.88 12.97 24.70
C ARG A 57 9.78 13.41 25.65
N ILE A 58 8.52 13.16 25.29
CA ILE A 58 7.36 13.48 26.14
C ILE A 58 7.34 12.57 27.36
N ALA A 59 7.56 11.27 27.19
CA ALA A 59 7.60 10.30 28.29
C ALA A 59 8.70 10.65 29.31
N GLN A 60 9.90 11.04 28.85
CA GLN A 60 10.98 11.49 29.72
C GLN A 60 10.63 12.77 30.48
N GLN A 61 9.99 13.75 29.83
CA GLN A 61 9.54 14.97 30.49
C GLN A 61 8.44 14.72 31.52
N GLN A 62 7.48 13.84 31.23
CA GLN A 62 6.42 13.45 32.16
C GLN A 62 7.00 12.71 33.37
N ASN A 63 7.95 11.81 33.14
CA ASN A 63 8.63 11.10 34.22
C ASN A 63 9.40 12.08 35.10
N LYS A 64 10.11 13.05 34.49
CA LYS A 64 10.84 14.12 35.18
C LYS A 64 9.93 15.12 35.93
N ALA A 65 8.72 15.40 35.43
CA ALA A 65 7.80 16.27 36.15
C ALA A 65 7.16 15.55 37.36
N LYS A 66 6.93 14.24 37.24
CA LYS A 66 6.29 13.43 38.28
C LYS A 66 7.19 13.16 39.48
N ASN A 67 8.47 12.88 39.25
CA ASN A 67 9.45 12.69 40.33
C ASN A 67 9.84 14.02 41.00
N ASP A 68 9.86 15.15 40.28
CA ASP A 68 10.08 16.49 40.87
C ASP A 68 8.87 16.95 41.74
N THR A 69 7.67 16.38 41.57
CA THR A 69 6.46 16.69 42.38
C THR A 69 6.33 15.79 43.62
N PHE A 70 7.05 14.66 43.66
CA PHE A 70 6.98 13.66 44.75
C PHE A 70 8.20 13.70 45.69
N SER A 71 9.15 14.61 45.45
CA SER A 71 10.30 14.92 46.33
C SER A 71 10.04 16.16 47.16
#